data_AF-A0A9E7GC53-F1
#
_entry.id   AF-A0A9E7GC53-F1
#
_cell.length_a   1.000
_cell.length_b   1.000
_cell.length_c   1.000
_cell.angle_alpha   90.00
_cell.angle_beta   90.00
_cell.angle_gamma   90.00
#
_symmetry.space_group_name_H-M   'P 1'
#
loop_
_entity.id
_entity.type
_entity.pdbx_description
1 polymer ?
#
loop_
_entity_poly.entity_id
_entity_poly.type
_entity_poly.pdbx_seq_one_letter_code
_entity_poly.pdbx_strand_id
1 'polypeptide(L)'
;MAASSSTSPVISVSFLISTCPVSIYRYSHSHHREPSAESLGLPHISAFLDSVAANFSHGANFATSLSTILPQNVTLARGGYSPFSLDVQLKQFLQLRHRSRAVYRRGGVFGHLMPKEEHFARALYMFDIGQNDLTALYFQNVSATPYLSAALKELSRVVQTVYERGGRSFWIHNTGPLGCLPYVLVRVPPAASRLDSSGCSILFNALAEQFNTMLNETVAQLRKRLPLASLILTDIYSVKDSLFRRAAIYGNADTTTFCEVNLIAELSSSHACAMAHLLAMF
;
A
#
# COMPACT_ATOMS: atom_id res chain seq x y z
N MET A 1 18.41 -18.02 -34.45
CA MET A 1 17.45 -16.88 -34.37
C MET A 1 16.58 -17.11 -33.16
N ALA A 2 16.94 -16.50 -32.02
CA ALA A 2 16.13 -16.57 -30.81
C ALA A 2 15.01 -15.53 -30.92
N ALA A 3 13.76 -15.98 -30.86
CA ALA A 3 12.60 -15.10 -30.81
C ALA A 3 12.63 -14.31 -29.49
N SER A 4 12.77 -12.99 -29.59
CA SER A 4 12.61 -12.08 -28.48
C SER A 4 11.17 -12.16 -27.97
N SER A 5 10.96 -12.73 -26.77
CA SER A 5 9.68 -12.64 -26.08
C SER A 5 9.47 -11.19 -25.63
N SER A 6 8.72 -10.44 -26.43
CA SER A 6 8.24 -9.09 -26.13
C SER A 6 7.26 -9.15 -24.94
N THR A 7 7.80 -9.12 -23.72
CA THR A 7 7.00 -8.85 -22.52
C THR A 7 6.61 -7.38 -22.53
N SER A 8 5.37 -7.13 -22.92
CA SER A 8 4.75 -5.81 -22.91
C SER A 8 4.86 -5.14 -21.54
N PRO A 9 5.14 -3.83 -21.44
CA PRO A 9 5.36 -3.16 -20.16
C PRO A 9 4.06 -3.12 -19.34
N VAL A 10 4.07 -3.78 -18.18
CA VAL A 10 3.04 -3.67 -17.16
C VAL A 10 3.33 -2.42 -16.36
N ILE A 11 2.46 -1.41 -16.45
CA ILE A 11 2.51 -0.26 -15.57
C ILE A 11 2.03 -0.68 -14.19
N SER A 12 2.81 -0.42 -13.12
CA SER A 12 2.33 -0.57 -11.75
C SER A 12 1.79 0.77 -11.25
N VAL A 13 0.57 0.75 -10.69
CA VAL A 13 -0.07 1.87 -9.99
C VAL A 13 -0.25 1.43 -8.56
N SER A 14 0.59 1.93 -7.66
CA SER A 14 0.60 1.51 -6.25
C SER A 14 -0.08 2.54 -5.36
N PHE A 15 -0.97 2.05 -4.51
CA PHE A 15 -1.49 2.73 -3.32
C PHE A 15 -0.95 1.89 -2.16
N LEU A 16 0.16 2.30 -1.52
CA LEU A 16 0.91 1.50 -0.54
C LEU A 16 0.98 2.18 0.83
N ILE A 17 1.02 1.36 1.86
CA ILE A 17 1.33 1.76 3.23
C ILE A 17 2.85 1.66 3.43
N SER A 18 3.58 2.79 3.32
CA SER A 18 4.94 2.84 3.88
C SER A 18 4.83 2.94 5.39
N THR A 19 5.03 1.82 6.10
CA THR A 19 5.23 1.79 7.56
C THR A 19 6.68 2.07 7.98
N CYS A 20 7.60 2.30 7.03
CA CYS A 20 8.90 2.89 7.36
C CYS A 20 8.90 4.40 7.09
N PRO A 21 9.36 5.24 8.03
CA PRO A 21 9.48 6.67 7.81
C PRO A 21 10.54 7.00 6.75
N VAL A 22 10.34 8.15 6.12
CA VAL A 22 11.07 8.82 5.03
C VAL A 22 12.60 8.94 5.24
N SER A 23 13.15 8.54 6.39
CA SER A 23 14.58 8.63 6.70
C SER A 23 15.47 7.61 5.97
N ILE A 24 14.91 6.59 5.32
CA ILE A 24 15.69 5.63 4.51
C ILE A 24 16.00 6.17 3.10
N TYR A 25 15.33 7.23 2.64
CA TYR A 25 15.65 7.85 1.34
C TYR A 25 16.91 8.74 1.35
N ARG A 26 17.51 9.00 2.53
CA ARG A 26 18.73 9.83 2.64
C ARG A 26 20.00 9.09 3.06
N TYR A 27 19.95 7.77 3.16
CA TYR A 27 21.15 6.97 3.43
C TYR A 27 21.20 5.75 2.53
N SER A 28 21.49 5.97 1.24
CA SER A 28 22.64 5.31 0.61
C SER A 28 22.68 5.62 -0.89
N HIS A 29 23.82 6.12 -1.34
CA HIS A 29 24.24 6.12 -2.73
C HIS A 29 24.62 4.71 -3.24
N SER A 30 24.04 3.66 -2.65
CA SER A 30 24.21 2.27 -3.09
C SER A 30 22.92 1.48 -2.85
N HIS A 31 22.34 1.00 -3.95
CA HIS A 31 21.44 -0.15 -4.09
C HIS A 31 20.52 -0.51 -2.90
N HIS A 32 19.33 0.08 -2.82
CA HIS A 32 18.23 -0.52 -2.06
C HIS A 32 16.94 -0.52 -2.89
N ARG A 33 16.42 -1.73 -3.10
CA ARG A 33 15.63 -2.20 -4.24
C ARG A 33 14.19 -2.50 -3.81
N GLU A 34 13.21 -2.22 -4.67
CA GLU A 34 11.79 -2.56 -4.46
C GLU A 34 11.56 -4.06 -4.80
N PRO A 35 11.34 -4.97 -3.84
CA PRO A 35 11.42 -6.41 -4.10
C PRO A 35 10.23 -6.97 -4.90
N SER A 36 9.05 -6.36 -4.80
CA SER A 36 7.84 -6.83 -5.48
C SER A 36 7.90 -6.60 -6.98
N ALA A 37 8.50 -5.48 -7.41
CA ALA A 37 8.74 -5.21 -8.82
C ALA A 37 9.83 -6.13 -9.39
N GLU A 38 10.99 -6.26 -8.73
CA GLU A 38 12.10 -7.08 -9.22
C GLU A 38 11.79 -8.58 -9.28
N SER A 39 11.09 -9.12 -8.28
CA SER A 39 10.69 -10.54 -8.27
C SER A 39 9.70 -10.89 -9.39
N LEU A 40 8.94 -9.91 -9.87
CA LEU A 40 8.06 -10.02 -11.04
C LEU A 40 8.76 -9.62 -12.36
N GLY A 41 10.05 -9.25 -12.31
CA GLY A 41 10.80 -8.74 -13.47
C GLY A 41 10.29 -7.39 -13.98
N LEU A 42 9.58 -6.64 -13.15
CA LEU A 42 9.01 -5.33 -13.50
C LEU A 42 10.00 -4.20 -13.22
N PRO A 43 10.03 -3.18 -14.09
CA PRO A 43 10.82 -1.97 -13.87
C PRO A 43 10.29 -1.14 -12.69
N HIS A 44 11.20 -0.46 -11.99
CA HIS A 44 10.87 0.48 -10.93
C HIS A 44 9.99 1.64 -11.44
N ILE A 45 9.05 2.10 -10.61
CA ILE A 45 8.13 3.21 -10.92
C ILE A 45 8.46 4.46 -10.11
N SER A 46 8.35 5.64 -10.71
CA SER A 46 8.58 6.91 -9.99
C SER A 46 7.37 7.28 -9.12
N ALA A 47 7.60 7.99 -8.01
CA ALA A 47 6.48 8.54 -7.25
C ALA A 47 5.86 9.71 -8.02
N PHE A 48 4.53 9.82 -8.01
CA PHE A 48 3.81 10.88 -8.73
C PHE A 48 4.19 12.28 -8.23
N LEU A 49 4.60 12.40 -6.96
CA LEU A 49 5.01 13.65 -6.33
C LEU A 49 6.50 13.98 -6.51
N ASP A 50 7.28 13.14 -7.18
CA ASP A 50 8.70 13.42 -7.46
C ASP A 50 8.82 14.64 -8.38
N SER A 51 9.57 15.66 -7.92
CA SER A 51 9.70 16.94 -8.61
C SER A 51 10.81 16.98 -9.66
N VAL A 52 11.81 16.09 -9.55
CA VAL A 52 13.01 16.06 -10.42
C VAL A 52 13.23 14.64 -10.93
N ALA A 53 13.56 14.52 -12.23
CA ALA A 53 13.91 13.26 -12.89
C ALA A 53 12.85 12.14 -12.86
N ALA A 54 11.59 12.47 -12.57
CA ALA A 54 10.50 11.51 -12.60
C ALA A 54 10.33 10.91 -14.00
N ASN A 55 10.36 9.57 -14.07
CA ASN A 55 10.09 8.81 -15.28
C ASN A 55 8.87 7.91 -15.06
N PHE A 56 7.81 8.19 -15.81
CA PHE A 56 6.54 7.48 -15.72
C PHE A 56 6.31 6.52 -16.90
N SER A 57 7.31 6.31 -17.77
CA SER A 57 7.21 5.42 -18.93
C SER A 57 6.75 3.99 -18.58
N HIS A 58 7.09 3.58 -17.36
CA HIS A 58 6.79 2.27 -16.78
C HIS A 58 5.73 2.29 -15.68
N GLY A 59 5.11 3.43 -15.40
CA GLY A 59 4.08 3.56 -14.37
C GLY A 59 4.36 4.64 -13.35
N ALA A 60 3.52 4.70 -12.33
CA ALA A 60 3.60 5.75 -11.32
C ALA A 60 3.07 5.25 -9.97
N ASN A 61 3.77 5.60 -8.90
CA ASN A 61 3.35 5.33 -7.54
C ASN A 61 2.59 6.55 -6.97
N PHE A 62 1.32 6.36 -6.60
CA PHE A 62 0.49 7.42 -6.00
C PHE A 62 0.38 7.28 -4.48
N ALA A 63 0.96 6.21 -3.94
CA ALA A 63 0.99 5.93 -2.52
C ALA A 63 1.57 7.10 -1.73
N THR A 64 0.98 7.32 -0.56
CA THR A 64 1.59 8.18 0.46
C THR A 64 1.50 7.46 1.79
N SER A 65 2.57 7.56 2.59
CA SER A 65 2.57 7.04 3.95
C SER A 65 1.41 7.66 4.72
N LEU A 66 0.77 6.87 5.59
CA LEU A 66 -0.39 7.29 6.41
C LEU A 66 -1.64 7.69 5.61
N SER A 67 -1.73 7.30 4.33
CA SER A 67 -2.97 7.45 3.56
C SER A 67 -4.08 6.53 4.05
N THR A 68 -5.29 7.06 4.02
CA THR A 68 -6.54 6.36 4.32
C THR A 68 -7.42 6.25 3.06
N ILE A 69 -8.36 5.31 3.07
CA ILE A 69 -9.38 5.17 2.04
C ILE A 69 -10.30 6.39 2.07
N LEU A 70 -10.81 6.72 3.26
CA LEU A 70 -11.64 7.91 3.45
C LEU A 70 -10.79 9.12 3.84
N PRO A 71 -11.09 10.33 3.36
CA PRO A 71 -10.41 11.54 3.82
C PRO A 71 -10.66 11.75 5.32
N GLN A 72 -9.61 12.11 6.05
CA GLN A 72 -9.69 12.36 7.48
C GLN A 72 -10.03 13.83 7.75
N ASN A 73 -10.93 14.09 8.71
CA ASN A 73 -11.33 15.45 9.07
C ASN A 73 -10.34 16.12 10.06
N VAL A 74 -9.05 15.91 9.82
CA VAL A 74 -7.95 16.42 10.66
C VAL A 74 -6.78 16.81 9.77
N THR A 75 -6.01 17.82 10.17
CA THR A 75 -4.80 18.22 9.45
C THR A 75 -3.67 17.22 9.72
N LEU A 76 -2.69 17.14 8.81
CA LEU A 76 -1.49 16.33 9.01
C LEU A 76 -0.82 16.64 10.36
N ALA A 77 -0.74 17.92 10.73
CA ALA A 77 -0.13 18.36 11.99
C ALA A 77 -0.88 17.91 13.25
N ARG A 78 -2.18 17.62 13.15
CA ARG A 78 -3.02 17.23 14.29
C ARG A 78 -3.32 15.73 14.33
N GLY A 79 -3.60 15.14 13.17
CA GLY A 79 -4.01 13.74 13.05
C GLY A 79 -2.92 12.81 12.55
N GLY A 80 -1.84 13.33 11.95
CA GLY A 80 -0.79 12.53 11.34
C GLY A 80 -1.17 11.86 10.01
N TYR A 81 -2.43 11.92 9.58
CA TYR A 81 -2.87 11.29 8.33
C TYR A 81 -2.48 12.12 7.10
N SER A 82 -2.15 11.40 6.02
CA SER A 82 -1.83 12.02 4.74
C SER A 82 -3.05 12.76 4.19
N PRO A 83 -2.88 13.98 3.61
CA PRO A 83 -3.94 14.66 2.88
C PRO A 83 -4.26 14.00 1.53
N PHE A 84 -3.49 12.98 1.12
CA PHE A 84 -3.66 12.26 -0.14
C PHE A 84 -4.41 10.95 0.07
N SER A 85 -5.68 11.03 0.50
CA SER A 85 -6.60 9.88 0.59
C SER A 85 -6.82 9.20 -0.76
N LEU A 86 -7.46 8.03 -0.77
CA LEU A 86 -7.67 7.24 -1.99
C LEU A 86 -8.34 8.02 -3.13
N ASP A 87 -9.30 8.90 -2.81
CA ASP A 87 -9.95 9.76 -3.80
C ASP A 87 -8.98 10.78 -4.42
N VAL A 88 -8.02 11.29 -3.63
CA VAL A 88 -6.99 12.21 -4.10
C VAL A 88 -5.96 11.46 -4.95
N GLN A 89 -5.55 10.27 -4.54
CA GLN A 89 -4.66 9.41 -5.34
C GLN A 89 -5.32 9.03 -6.68
N LEU A 90 -6.63 8.79 -6.70
CA LEU A 90 -7.39 8.63 -7.94
C LEU A 90 -7.34 9.90 -8.82
N LYS A 91 -7.52 11.09 -8.25
CA LYS A 91 -7.43 12.36 -9.00
C LYS A 91 -6.04 12.56 -9.59
N GLN A 92 -4.98 12.22 -8.85
CA GLN A 92 -3.60 12.23 -9.35
C GLN A 92 -3.41 11.27 -10.52
N PHE A 93 -3.93 10.04 -10.43
CA PHE A 93 -3.92 9.08 -11.53
C PHE A 93 -4.61 9.62 -12.79
N LEU A 94 -5.82 10.16 -12.63
CA LEU A 94 -6.57 10.76 -13.74
C LEU A 94 -5.80 11.93 -14.38
N GLN A 95 -5.13 12.73 -13.55
CA GLN A 95 -4.29 13.83 -14.00
C GLN A 95 -3.06 13.33 -14.77
N LEU A 96 -2.35 12.30 -14.28
CA LEU A 96 -1.23 11.69 -14.99
C LEU A 96 -1.66 11.22 -16.38
N ARG A 97 -2.76 10.48 -16.47
CA ARG A 97 -3.26 9.99 -17.74
C ARG A 97 -3.61 11.13 -18.71
N HIS A 98 -4.34 12.13 -18.24
CA HIS A 98 -4.70 13.28 -19.06
C HIS A 98 -3.45 14.03 -19.58
N ARG A 99 -2.47 14.29 -18.70
CA ARG A 99 -1.22 14.97 -19.05
C ARG A 99 -0.36 14.14 -20.00
N SER A 100 -0.29 12.83 -19.78
CA SER A 100 0.45 11.91 -20.65
C SER A 100 -0.05 12.00 -22.09
N ARG A 101 -1.37 11.93 -22.30
CA ARG A 101 -1.98 12.13 -23.63
C ARG A 101 -1.60 13.48 -24.27
N ALA A 102 -1.62 14.55 -23.49
CA ALA A 102 -1.28 15.88 -23.98
C ALA A 102 0.20 16.00 -24.38
N VAL A 103 1.11 15.45 -23.58
CA VAL A 103 2.55 15.42 -23.86
C VAL A 103 2.84 14.58 -25.11
N TYR A 104 2.24 13.39 -25.22
CA TYR A 104 2.40 12.53 -26.41
C TYR A 104 1.94 13.20 -27.70
N ARG A 105 0.82 13.94 -27.68
CA ARG A 105 0.33 14.69 -28.85
C ARG A 105 1.23 15.86 -29.25
N ARG A 106 1.84 16.55 -28.27
CA ARG A 106 2.76 17.66 -28.51
C ARG A 106 4.13 17.18 -29.02
N GLY A 107 4.52 15.96 -28.67
CA GLY A 107 5.84 15.42 -28.98
C GLY A 107 6.95 16.05 -28.15
N GLY A 108 8.19 15.85 -28.57
CA GLY A 108 9.39 16.38 -27.90
C GLY A 108 9.94 15.45 -26.81
N VAL A 109 10.93 15.98 -26.09
CA VAL A 109 11.77 15.19 -25.17
C VAL A 109 10.94 14.51 -24.07
N PHE A 110 9.86 15.11 -23.58
CA PHE A 110 9.08 14.51 -22.49
C PHE A 110 8.19 13.34 -22.90
N GLY A 111 8.00 13.07 -24.20
CA GLY A 111 7.16 11.97 -24.67
C GLY A 111 7.63 10.61 -24.17
N HIS A 112 8.95 10.36 -24.18
CA HIS A 112 9.51 9.07 -23.75
C HIS A 112 9.47 8.85 -22.22
N LEU A 113 9.21 9.91 -21.43
CA LEU A 113 9.10 9.85 -19.97
C LEU A 113 7.65 9.66 -19.49
N MET A 114 6.68 9.67 -20.41
CA MET A 114 5.26 9.51 -20.08
C MET A 114 4.78 8.11 -20.48
N PRO A 115 3.78 7.54 -19.80
CA PRO A 115 3.18 6.28 -20.22
C PRO A 115 2.28 6.47 -21.44
N LYS A 116 2.39 5.56 -22.41
CA LYS A 116 1.54 5.56 -23.61
C LYS A 116 0.10 5.24 -23.25
N GLU A 117 -0.84 5.69 -24.08
CA GLU A 117 -2.26 5.53 -23.80
C GLU A 117 -2.68 4.05 -23.69
N GLU A 118 -2.16 3.22 -24.57
CA GLU A 118 -2.40 1.77 -24.62
C GLU A 118 -1.75 1.01 -23.45
N HIS A 119 -0.84 1.64 -22.69
CA HIS A 119 -0.25 1.01 -21.51
C HIS A 119 -1.24 1.03 -20.33
N PHE A 120 -2.12 2.02 -20.22
CA PHE A 120 -3.11 2.07 -19.13
C PHE A 120 -4.06 0.87 -19.16
N ALA A 121 -4.45 0.38 -20.34
CA ALA A 121 -5.31 -0.80 -20.44
C ALA A 121 -4.61 -2.11 -20.02
N ARG A 122 -3.27 -2.13 -20.05
CA ARG A 122 -2.40 -3.28 -19.73
C ARG A 122 -1.72 -3.14 -18.37
N ALA A 123 -2.00 -2.06 -17.64
CA ALA A 123 -1.43 -1.78 -16.34
C ALA A 123 -1.97 -2.75 -15.26
N LEU A 124 -1.12 -3.02 -14.28
CA LEU A 124 -1.45 -3.64 -13.01
C LEU A 124 -1.72 -2.54 -11.96
N TYR A 125 -2.94 -2.52 -11.46
CA TYR A 125 -3.40 -1.56 -10.46
C TYR A 125 -3.36 -2.22 -9.08
N MET A 126 -2.39 -1.84 -8.25
CA MET A 126 -2.15 -2.42 -6.93
C MET A 126 -2.71 -1.55 -5.81
N PHE A 127 -3.61 -2.11 -5.00
CA PHE A 127 -4.24 -1.45 -3.86
C PHE A 127 -3.84 -2.14 -2.56
N ASP A 128 -2.99 -1.49 -1.78
CA ASP A 128 -2.63 -1.83 -0.40
C ASP A 128 -2.96 -0.62 0.50
N ILE A 129 -4.22 -0.58 0.93
CA ILE A 129 -4.79 0.54 1.67
C ILE A 129 -5.90 0.05 2.60
N GLY A 130 -6.08 0.72 3.74
CA GLY A 130 -7.10 0.39 4.73
C GLY A 130 -6.54 0.20 6.14
N GLN A 131 -5.27 -0.17 6.30
CA GLN A 131 -4.69 -0.36 7.65
C GLN A 131 -4.73 0.94 8.48
N ASN A 132 -4.43 2.08 7.84
CA ASN A 132 -4.51 3.38 8.49
C ASN A 132 -5.95 3.79 8.83
N ASP A 133 -6.95 3.30 8.09
CA ASP A 133 -8.36 3.54 8.39
C ASP A 133 -8.79 2.84 9.67
N LEU A 134 -8.31 1.61 9.92
CA LEU A 134 -8.59 0.89 11.17
C LEU A 134 -8.01 1.64 12.37
N THR A 135 -6.79 2.15 12.22
CA THR A 135 -6.13 2.99 13.22
C THR A 135 -6.88 4.30 13.44
N ALA A 136 -7.30 4.97 12.37
CA ALA A 136 -8.09 6.20 12.43
C ALA A 136 -9.43 6.00 13.14
N LEU A 137 -10.14 4.96 12.76
CA LEU A 137 -11.43 4.57 13.33
C LEU A 137 -11.33 4.37 14.84
N TYR A 138 -10.30 3.63 15.27
CA TYR A 138 -10.07 3.36 16.69
C TYR A 138 -9.79 4.64 17.47
N PHE A 139 -8.84 5.46 17.04
CA PHE A 139 -8.46 6.69 17.76
C PHE A 139 -9.55 7.76 17.75
N GLN A 140 -10.45 7.73 16.76
CA GLN A 140 -11.59 8.66 16.69
C GLN A 140 -12.84 8.12 17.40
N ASN A 141 -12.78 6.92 17.97
CA ASN A 141 -13.90 6.25 18.65
C ASN A 141 -15.17 6.18 17.78
N VAL A 142 -14.98 5.90 16.49
CA VAL A 142 -16.08 5.79 15.51
C VAL A 142 -16.57 4.35 15.46
N SER A 143 -17.87 4.14 15.25
CA SER A 143 -18.43 2.81 15.07
C SER A 143 -17.80 2.10 13.87
N ALA A 144 -17.33 0.87 14.08
CA ALA A 144 -16.59 0.08 13.10
C ALA A 144 -17.38 -0.10 11.79
N THR A 145 -18.51 -0.80 11.86
CA THR A 145 -19.24 -1.26 10.67
C THR A 145 -19.66 -0.14 9.70
N PRO A 146 -20.24 1.00 10.14
CA PRO A 146 -20.61 2.08 9.22
C PRO A 146 -19.41 2.68 8.50
N TYR A 147 -18.30 2.89 9.21
CA TYR A 147 -17.08 3.44 8.61
C TYR A 147 -16.46 2.46 7.63
N LEU A 148 -16.28 1.18 8.00
CA LEU A 148 -15.71 0.16 7.12
C LEU A 148 -16.54 -0.02 5.85
N SER A 149 -17.88 0.02 5.97
CA SER A 149 -18.79 0.00 4.83
C SER A 149 -18.60 1.20 3.90
N ALA A 150 -18.49 2.42 4.47
CA ALA A 150 -18.21 3.62 3.68
C ALA A 150 -16.85 3.57 2.98
N ALA A 151 -15.81 3.09 3.67
CA ALA A 151 -14.47 2.93 3.10
C ALA A 151 -14.47 1.92 1.94
N LEU A 152 -15.07 0.74 2.11
CA LEU A 152 -15.11 -0.27 1.05
C LEU A 152 -16.01 0.12 -0.13
N LYS A 153 -17.03 0.95 0.11
CA LYS A 153 -17.80 1.60 -0.96
C LYS A 153 -16.93 2.57 -1.76
N GLU A 154 -16.07 3.34 -1.10
CA GLU A 154 -15.15 4.25 -1.78
C GLU A 154 -14.07 3.50 -2.56
N LEU A 155 -13.47 2.46 -1.97
CA LEU A 155 -12.55 1.55 -2.70
C LEU A 155 -13.21 0.98 -3.95
N SER A 156 -14.45 0.48 -3.82
CA SER A 156 -15.23 -0.03 -4.94
C SER A 156 -15.44 1.02 -6.03
N ARG A 157 -15.75 2.27 -5.65
CA ARG A 157 -15.93 3.39 -6.57
C ARG A 157 -14.64 3.70 -7.31
N VAL A 158 -13.50 3.69 -6.63
CA VAL A 158 -12.19 3.94 -7.25
C VAL A 158 -11.82 2.83 -8.23
N VAL A 159 -11.97 1.56 -7.86
CA VAL A 159 -11.74 0.42 -8.74
C VAL A 159 -12.64 0.48 -9.99
N GLN A 160 -13.93 0.77 -9.82
CA GLN A 160 -14.86 0.97 -10.94
C GLN A 160 -14.44 2.15 -11.83
N THR A 161 -14.01 3.27 -11.25
CA THR A 161 -13.53 4.42 -12.02
C THR A 161 -12.31 4.03 -12.85
N VAL A 162 -11.33 3.32 -12.28
CA VAL A 162 -10.15 2.84 -13.02
C VAL A 162 -10.56 1.88 -14.14
N TYR A 163 -11.53 1.01 -13.89
CA TYR A 163 -12.09 0.11 -14.90
C TYR A 163 -12.78 0.84 -16.06
N GLU A 164 -13.62 1.84 -15.78
CA GLU A 164 -14.25 2.70 -16.79
C GLU A 164 -13.20 3.47 -17.60
N ARG A 165 -12.05 3.73 -16.99
CA ARG A 165 -10.88 4.31 -17.61
C ARG A 165 -10.03 3.29 -18.38
N GLY A 166 -10.44 2.05 -18.50
CA GLY A 166 -9.81 1.03 -19.33
C GLY A 166 -8.90 0.08 -18.55
N GLY A 167 -8.71 0.26 -17.24
CA GLY A 167 -7.91 -0.65 -16.43
C GLY A 167 -8.55 -2.04 -16.33
N ARG A 168 -7.72 -3.10 -16.38
CA ARG A 168 -8.20 -4.49 -16.44
C ARG A 168 -7.57 -5.42 -15.41
N SER A 169 -6.41 -5.11 -14.86
CA SER A 169 -5.72 -5.99 -13.90
C SER A 169 -5.60 -5.31 -12.56
N PHE A 170 -6.29 -5.85 -11.54
CA PHE A 170 -6.33 -5.29 -10.19
C PHE A 170 -5.71 -6.28 -9.21
N TRP A 171 -4.75 -5.80 -8.42
CA TRP A 171 -4.11 -6.55 -7.35
C TRP A 171 -4.44 -5.86 -6.03
N ILE A 172 -5.32 -6.45 -5.25
CA ILE A 172 -5.84 -5.88 -4.02
C ILE A 172 -5.26 -6.67 -2.86
N HIS A 173 -4.73 -6.00 -1.87
CA HIS A 173 -4.23 -6.59 -0.64
C HIS A 173 -5.26 -6.40 0.47
N ASN A 174 -5.40 -7.41 1.32
CA ASN A 174 -6.08 -7.23 2.60
C ASN A 174 -5.11 -6.62 3.63
N THR A 175 -5.63 -6.29 4.81
CA THR A 175 -4.81 -5.69 5.87
C THR A 175 -4.03 -6.75 6.64
N GLY A 176 -2.86 -6.36 7.16
CA GLY A 176 -2.09 -7.19 8.11
C GLY A 176 -2.71 -7.23 9.52
N PRO A 177 -2.22 -8.11 10.41
CA PRO A 177 -2.70 -8.21 11.79
C PRO A 177 -2.33 -6.95 12.57
N LEU A 178 -3.26 -6.00 12.63
CA LEU A 178 -3.07 -4.68 13.22
C LEU A 178 -2.62 -4.76 14.68
N GLY A 179 -3.13 -5.73 15.43
CA GLY A 179 -2.80 -5.96 16.82
C GLY A 179 -1.39 -6.47 17.06
N CYS A 180 -0.68 -6.93 16.04
CA CYS A 180 0.72 -7.32 16.13
C CYS A 180 1.69 -6.17 15.81
N LEU A 181 1.20 -5.01 15.37
CA LEU A 181 2.08 -3.90 14.98
C LEU A 181 2.62 -3.17 16.22
N PRO A 182 3.94 -2.99 16.34
CA PRO A 182 4.54 -2.35 17.52
C PRO A 182 3.97 -0.97 17.83
N TYR A 183 3.75 -0.12 16.83
CA TYR A 183 3.20 1.23 17.07
C TYR A 183 1.79 1.19 17.69
N VAL A 184 0.99 0.16 17.40
CA VAL A 184 -0.34 -0.01 17.99
C VAL A 184 -0.20 -0.44 19.44
N LEU A 185 0.67 -1.42 19.71
CA LEU A 185 0.92 -1.95 21.05
C LEU A 185 1.56 -0.91 21.98
N VAL A 186 2.43 -0.03 21.47
CA VAL A 186 3.07 1.04 22.24
C VAL A 186 2.10 2.19 22.50
N ARG A 187 1.34 2.63 21.49
CA ARG A 187 0.42 3.78 21.63
C ARG A 187 -0.85 3.45 22.41
N VAL A 188 -1.29 2.19 22.35
CA VAL A 188 -2.47 1.70 23.04
C VAL A 188 -2.13 0.38 23.72
N PRO A 189 -1.39 0.41 24.84
CA PRO A 189 -0.99 -0.80 25.53
C PRO A 189 -2.21 -1.61 25.99
N PRO A 190 -2.46 -2.80 25.42
CA PRO A 190 -3.56 -3.63 25.84
C PRO A 190 -3.26 -4.23 27.21
N ALA A 191 -4.31 -4.44 28.02
CA ALA A 191 -4.16 -5.28 29.21
C ALA A 191 -3.66 -6.67 28.80
N ALA A 192 -2.87 -7.33 29.66
CA ALA A 192 -2.33 -8.67 29.36
C ALA A 192 -3.43 -9.70 29.00
N SER A 193 -4.63 -9.57 29.57
CA SER A 193 -5.81 -10.40 29.25
C SER A 193 -6.41 -10.15 27.86
N ARG A 194 -5.96 -9.12 27.15
CA ARG A 194 -6.39 -8.75 25.79
C ARG A 194 -5.33 -9.05 24.75
N LEU A 195 -4.26 -9.74 25.14
CA LEU A 195 -3.22 -10.25 24.25
C LEU A 195 -3.46 -11.73 23.94
N ASP A 196 -3.18 -12.13 22.71
CA ASP A 196 -3.09 -13.54 22.35
C ASP A 196 -1.76 -14.16 22.80
N SER A 197 -1.57 -15.46 22.56
CA SER A 197 -0.34 -16.17 22.93
C SER A 197 0.93 -15.67 22.21
N SER A 198 0.78 -14.87 21.16
CA SER A 198 1.88 -14.28 20.38
C SER A 198 2.15 -12.82 20.78
N GLY A 199 1.45 -12.30 21.80
CA GLY A 199 1.61 -10.92 22.26
C GLY A 199 0.89 -9.90 21.38
N CYS A 200 -0.01 -10.34 20.49
CA CYS A 200 -0.80 -9.45 19.65
C CYS A 200 -2.12 -9.08 20.32
N SER A 201 -2.60 -7.86 20.09
CA SER A 201 -3.90 -7.42 20.61
C SER A 201 -5.07 -8.11 19.89
N ILE A 202 -5.88 -8.85 20.66
CA ILE A 202 -7.07 -9.56 20.17
C ILE A 202 -8.08 -8.57 19.56
N LEU A 203 -8.27 -7.42 20.20
CA LEU A 203 -9.26 -6.43 19.76
C LEU A 203 -8.89 -5.80 18.41
N PHE A 204 -7.62 -5.46 18.22
CA PHE A 204 -7.16 -4.86 16.97
C PHE A 204 -7.11 -5.87 15.83
N ASN A 205 -6.74 -7.12 16.09
CA ASN A 205 -6.79 -8.19 15.10
C ASN A 205 -8.24 -8.49 14.68
N ALA A 206 -9.19 -8.53 15.61
CA ALA A 206 -10.61 -8.70 15.28
C ALA A 206 -11.13 -7.57 14.36
N LEU A 207 -10.66 -6.34 14.54
CA LEU A 207 -11.02 -5.22 13.66
C LEU A 207 -10.42 -5.39 12.25
N ALA A 208 -9.16 -5.84 12.14
CA ALA A 208 -8.53 -6.15 10.86
C ALA A 208 -9.22 -7.32 10.14
N GLU A 209 -9.57 -8.38 10.87
CA GLU A 209 -10.34 -9.51 10.36
C GLU A 209 -11.71 -9.08 9.85
N GLN A 210 -12.43 -8.23 10.59
CA GLN A 210 -13.71 -7.68 10.15
C GLN A 210 -13.56 -6.93 8.81
N PHE A 211 -12.56 -6.05 8.67
CA PHE A 211 -12.29 -5.36 7.42
C PHE A 211 -11.96 -6.34 6.29
N ASN A 212 -11.12 -7.34 6.55
CA ASN A 212 -10.69 -8.33 5.57
C ASN A 212 -11.87 -9.20 5.08
N THR A 213 -12.80 -9.58 5.96
CA THR A 213 -14.05 -10.26 5.59
C THR A 213 -14.90 -9.39 4.66
N MET A 214 -15.15 -8.14 5.05
CA MET A 214 -15.96 -7.21 4.24
C MET A 214 -15.29 -6.88 2.90
N LEU A 215 -13.95 -6.79 2.86
CA LEU A 215 -13.18 -6.59 1.65
C LEU A 215 -13.31 -7.78 0.69
N ASN A 216 -13.24 -9.01 1.20
CA ASN A 216 -13.43 -10.21 0.39
C ASN A 216 -14.82 -10.22 -0.29
N GLU A 217 -15.88 -9.91 0.46
CA GLU A 217 -17.23 -9.76 -0.09
C GLU A 217 -17.30 -8.66 -1.15
N THR A 218 -16.67 -7.52 -0.88
CA THR A 218 -16.60 -6.39 -1.79
C THR A 218 -15.91 -6.75 -3.11
N VAL A 219 -14.76 -7.44 -3.06
CA VAL A 219 -14.04 -7.92 -4.24
C VAL A 219 -14.85 -8.97 -5.00
N ALA A 220 -15.55 -9.87 -4.30
CA ALA A 220 -16.45 -10.82 -4.94
C ALA A 220 -17.59 -10.13 -5.71
N GLN A 221 -18.14 -9.03 -5.19
CA GLN A 221 -19.12 -8.22 -5.91
C GLN A 221 -18.51 -7.49 -7.11
N LEU A 222 -17.30 -6.92 -6.97
CA LEU A 222 -16.60 -6.26 -8.06
C LEU A 222 -16.32 -7.22 -9.23
N ARG A 223 -15.90 -8.47 -8.95
CA ARG A 223 -15.72 -9.50 -9.98
C ARG A 223 -16.97 -9.75 -10.82
N LYS A 224 -18.16 -9.72 -10.19
CA LYS A 224 -19.44 -9.84 -10.90
C LYS A 224 -19.78 -8.62 -11.75
N ARG A 225 -19.47 -7.42 -11.26
CA ARG A 225 -19.78 -6.14 -11.94
C ARG A 225 -18.79 -5.79 -13.05
N LEU A 226 -17.55 -6.28 -12.96
CA LEU A 226 -16.45 -5.92 -13.84
C LEU A 226 -15.97 -7.15 -14.63
N PRO A 227 -16.80 -7.72 -15.55
CA PRO A 227 -16.54 -9.02 -16.15
C PRO A 227 -15.29 -9.07 -17.05
N LEU A 228 -14.79 -7.92 -17.50
CA LEU A 228 -13.56 -7.84 -18.30
C LEU A 228 -12.30 -7.64 -17.44
N ALA A 229 -12.44 -7.52 -16.12
CA ALA A 229 -11.31 -7.29 -15.22
C ALA A 229 -10.88 -8.59 -14.52
N SER A 230 -9.57 -8.73 -14.34
CA SER A 230 -8.99 -9.66 -13.38
C SER A 230 -8.80 -8.94 -12.04
N LEU A 231 -9.42 -9.45 -10.98
CA LEU A 231 -9.26 -8.94 -9.61
C LEU A 231 -8.67 -10.04 -8.72
N ILE A 232 -7.42 -9.86 -8.31
CA ILE A 232 -6.70 -10.74 -7.39
C ILE A 232 -6.76 -10.10 -6.00
N LEU A 233 -7.28 -10.85 -5.02
CA LEU A 233 -7.21 -10.47 -3.61
C LEU A 233 -6.11 -11.31 -2.96
N THR A 234 -5.11 -10.67 -2.38
CA THR A 234 -3.98 -11.33 -1.71
C THR A 234 -4.15 -11.25 -0.20
N ASP A 235 -3.97 -12.39 0.45
CA ASP A 235 -4.08 -12.54 1.89
C ASP A 235 -2.77 -12.21 2.59
N ILE A 236 -2.49 -10.92 2.70
CA ILE A 236 -1.35 -10.35 3.41
C ILE A 236 -1.47 -10.57 4.93
N TYR A 237 -2.69 -10.64 5.46
CA TYR A 237 -2.94 -10.97 6.88
C TYR A 237 -2.25 -12.28 7.26
N SER A 238 -2.57 -13.38 6.57
CA SER A 238 -2.02 -14.69 6.91
C SER A 238 -0.50 -14.75 6.75
N VAL A 239 0.05 -14.07 5.74
CA VAL A 239 1.51 -13.98 5.55
C VAL A 239 2.16 -13.30 6.75
N LYS A 240 1.68 -12.12 7.14
CA LYS A 240 2.23 -11.33 8.26
C LYS A 240 1.99 -11.99 9.61
N ASP A 241 0.80 -12.53 9.86
CA ASP A 241 0.47 -13.27 11.08
C ASP A 241 1.40 -14.48 11.26
N SER A 242 1.68 -15.22 10.17
CA SER A 242 2.61 -16.34 10.23
C SER A 242 4.04 -15.93 10.59
N LEU A 243 4.47 -14.71 10.23
CA LEU A 243 5.77 -14.17 10.57
C LEU A 243 5.82 -13.76 12.05
N PHE A 244 4.77 -13.10 12.55
CA PHE A 244 4.68 -12.73 13.98
C PHE A 244 4.66 -13.97 14.89
N ARG A 245 3.86 -14.99 14.56
CA ARG A 245 3.78 -16.24 15.34
C ARG A 245 5.09 -17.04 15.35
N ARG A 246 5.90 -16.90 14.29
CA ARG A 246 7.17 -17.61 14.13
C ARG A 246 8.38 -16.74 14.45
N ALA A 247 8.21 -15.56 15.02
CA ALA A 247 9.33 -14.65 15.27
C ALA A 247 10.44 -15.28 16.14
N ALA A 248 10.09 -16.15 17.10
CA ALA A 248 11.06 -16.92 17.88
C ALA A 248 11.96 -17.84 17.03
N ILE A 249 11.51 -18.28 15.85
CA ILE A 249 12.26 -19.14 14.92
C ILE A 249 13.28 -18.32 14.10
N TYR A 250 13.01 -17.04 13.88
CA TYR A 250 13.87 -16.15 13.08
C TYR A 250 14.93 -15.42 13.92
N GLY A 251 15.14 -15.86 15.16
CA GLY A 251 16.01 -15.25 16.15
C GLY A 251 15.21 -14.36 17.10
N ASN A 252 15.45 -14.48 18.40
CA ASN A 252 14.88 -13.68 19.48
C ASN A 252 15.31 -12.19 19.41
N ALA A 253 15.17 -11.55 18.26
CA ALA A 253 15.12 -10.11 18.18
C ALA A 253 13.76 -9.72 18.74
N ASP A 254 13.79 -8.97 19.83
CA ASP A 254 12.62 -8.36 20.46
C ASP A 254 11.69 -7.79 19.37
N THR A 255 10.56 -8.46 19.13
CA THR A 255 9.61 -8.10 18.06
C THR A 255 8.94 -6.76 18.31
N THR A 256 9.15 -6.19 19.49
CA THR A 256 8.76 -4.82 19.83
C THR A 256 9.70 -3.78 19.22
N THR A 257 10.91 -4.16 18.83
CA THR A 257 11.92 -3.28 18.22
C THR A 257 11.94 -3.39 16.70
N PHE A 258 10.78 -3.22 16.05
CA PHE A 258 10.82 -2.74 14.66
C PHE A 258 11.24 -1.28 14.69
N CYS A 259 12.13 -0.87 13.79
CA CYS A 259 12.73 0.47 13.75
C CYS A 259 11.68 1.59 13.69
N GLU A 260 11.15 2.00 14.84
CA GLU A 260 10.59 3.33 15.06
C GLU A 260 11.79 4.28 15.11
N VAL A 261 12.19 4.78 13.95
CA VAL A 261 13.12 5.91 13.89
C VAL A 261 12.34 7.18 14.28
N ASN A 262 12.10 7.33 15.59
CA ASN A 262 12.43 8.50 16.41
C ASN A 262 11.50 8.67 17.61
N LEU A 263 12.02 8.39 18.81
CA LEU A 263 12.05 9.41 19.86
C LEU A 263 13.28 9.19 20.75
N ILE A 264 14.33 10.01 20.53
CA ILE A 264 15.55 10.17 21.35
C ILE A 264 16.58 9.03 21.25
N ALA A 265 17.68 9.34 20.55
CA ALA A 265 19.04 8.79 20.65
C ALA A 265 19.27 7.26 20.50
N GLU A 266 20.15 6.94 19.54
CA GLU A 266 21.00 5.73 19.45
C GLU A 266 20.34 4.36 19.59
N LEU A 267 20.36 3.56 18.52
CA LEU A 267 20.84 2.17 18.57
C LEU A 267 20.99 1.61 17.15
N SER A 268 22.24 1.34 16.79
CA SER A 268 22.61 0.58 15.60
C SER A 268 22.30 -0.91 15.81
N SER A 269 21.37 -1.49 15.07
CA SER A 269 21.41 -2.94 14.83
C SER A 269 20.84 -3.30 13.45
N SER A 270 21.69 -3.91 12.64
CA SER A 270 21.45 -4.30 11.24
C SER A 270 20.40 -5.41 11.07
N HIS A 271 20.00 -6.11 12.14
CA HIS A 271 19.09 -7.25 12.08
C HIS A 271 17.61 -6.85 12.16
N ALA A 272 17.27 -5.73 12.84
CA ALA A 272 15.91 -5.21 12.91
C ALA A 272 15.39 -4.69 11.54
N CYS A 273 16.28 -4.14 10.72
CA CYS A 273 15.96 -3.74 9.35
C CYS A 273 15.62 -4.95 8.45
N ALA A 274 16.23 -6.12 8.66
CA ALA A 274 16.00 -7.29 7.80
C ALA A 274 14.56 -7.85 7.95
N MET A 275 13.99 -7.83 9.15
CA MET A 275 12.60 -8.23 9.38
C MET A 275 11.61 -7.18 8.84
N ALA A 276 11.92 -5.88 8.96
CA ALA A 276 11.14 -4.83 8.30
C ALA A 276 11.15 -4.99 6.77
N HIS A 277 12.29 -5.39 6.20
CA HIS A 277 12.41 -5.71 4.77
C HIS A 277 11.58 -6.94 4.36
N LEU A 278 11.52 -8.01 5.18
CA LEU A 278 10.69 -9.19 4.91
C LEU A 278 9.19 -8.91 5.05
N LEU A 279 8.77 -8.02 5.96
CA LEU A 279 7.38 -7.59 6.12
C LEU A 279 6.93 -6.57 5.07
N ALA A 280 7.87 -5.84 4.46
CA ALA A 280 7.62 -4.95 3.32
C ALA A 280 7.68 -5.68 1.96
N MET A 281 8.11 -6.96 1.94
CA MET A 281 8.17 -7.79 0.73
C MET A 281 6.81 -8.40 0.34
N PHE A 282 5.80 -8.33 1.20
CA PHE A 282 4.44 -8.83 0.97
C PHE A 282 3.39 -7.78 1.36
#